data_AF-A0A538U080-F1
#
_entry.id   AF-A0A538U080-F1
#
_cell.length_a   1.000
_cell.length_b   1.000
_cell.length_c   1.000
_cell.angle_alpha   90.00
_cell.angle_beta   90.00
_cell.angle_gamma   90.00
#
_symmetry.space_group_name_H-M   'P 1'
#
loop_
_entity.id
_entity.type
_entity.pdbx_description
1 polymer ?
#
loop_
_entity_poly.entity_id
_entity_poly.type
_entity_poly.pdbx_seq_one_letter_code
_entity_poly.pdbx_strand_id
1 'polypeptide(L)'
;MKRGTMLLMGLLGVASECSAHEFWIAPSRYQAAAADTVAVRVCVGTGFRGEIKPYAPSRAVRFALRTTHDPDVSRAARNGDLVMARFVTPDGGGALVGYESSFADIELPADEFDRYLRLQGLDAVRAARARAPAVATARERYARCAKSWIAGGDAARVTRPLE
;
A
#
# COMPACT_ATOMS: atom_id res chain seq x y z
N MET A 1 50.18 -19.82 -18.80
CA MET A 1 49.33 -18.61 -18.73
C MET A 1 48.05 -18.96 -17.99
N LYS A 2 47.91 -18.55 -16.72
CA LYS A 2 46.76 -18.90 -15.87
C LYS A 2 45.61 -17.93 -16.14
N ARG A 3 44.45 -18.44 -16.57
CA ARG A 3 43.21 -17.67 -16.73
C ARG A 3 42.63 -17.44 -15.34
N GLY A 4 42.63 -16.19 -14.88
CA GLY A 4 42.02 -15.79 -13.61
C GLY A 4 40.51 -15.68 -13.77
N THR A 5 39.76 -16.56 -13.12
CA THR A 5 38.30 -16.42 -12.96
C THR A 5 38.05 -15.30 -11.93
N MET A 6 37.53 -14.17 -12.39
CA MET A 6 37.12 -13.07 -11.51
C MET A 6 35.69 -13.35 -11.04
N LEU A 7 35.53 -13.73 -9.77
CA LEU A 7 34.22 -13.99 -9.15
C LEU A 7 33.57 -12.64 -8.79
N LEU A 8 32.54 -12.25 -9.54
CA LEU A 8 31.74 -11.06 -9.24
C LEU A 8 30.80 -11.40 -8.06
N MET A 9 31.25 -11.11 -6.85
CA MET A 9 30.46 -11.31 -5.63
C MET A 9 29.41 -10.19 -5.56
N GLY A 10 28.21 -10.50 -6.07
CA GLY A 10 27.06 -9.60 -6.07
C GLY A 10 26.66 -9.22 -4.65
N LEU A 11 26.63 -7.92 -4.38
CA LEU A 11 26.17 -7.33 -3.13
C LEU A 11 24.63 -7.49 -3.06
N LEU A 12 24.14 -8.65 -2.58
CA LEU A 12 22.73 -8.78 -2.19
C LEU A 12 22.51 -7.97 -0.91
N GLY A 13 22.03 -6.74 -1.07
CA GLY A 13 21.59 -5.91 0.05
C GLY A 13 20.50 -6.64 0.84
N VAL A 14 20.70 -6.76 2.15
CA VAL A 14 19.69 -7.25 3.08
C VAL A 14 18.54 -6.24 3.08
N ALA A 15 17.45 -6.55 2.37
CA ALA A 15 16.23 -5.77 2.45
C ALA A 15 15.72 -5.90 3.89
N SER A 16 15.94 -4.87 4.71
CA SER A 16 15.32 -4.79 6.03
C SER A 16 13.82 -4.61 5.80
N GLU A 17 13.02 -5.54 6.31
CA GLU A 17 11.56 -5.40 6.32
C GLU A 17 11.22 -4.09 7.06
N CYS A 18 10.71 -3.10 6.31
CA CYS A 18 10.25 -1.84 6.86
C CYS A 18 8.74 -1.96 7.09
N SER A 19 8.33 -2.05 8.35
CA SER A 19 6.92 -1.96 8.76
C SER A 19 6.53 -0.48 8.80
N ALA A 20 5.97 -0.01 7.69
CA ALA A 20 5.25 1.26 7.63
C ALA A 20 3.89 1.14 8.32
N HIS A 21 3.29 2.26 8.72
CA HIS A 21 1.90 2.26 9.20
C HIS A 21 0.99 1.47 8.26
N GLU A 22 0.11 0.66 8.85
CA GLU A 22 -0.85 -0.14 8.10
C GLU A 22 -1.64 0.78 7.17
N PHE A 23 -1.69 0.40 5.91
CA PHE A 23 -2.49 1.06 4.90
C PHE A 23 -3.41 0.02 4.29
N TRP A 24 -4.73 0.27 4.36
CA TRP A 24 -5.71 -0.67 3.85
C TRP A 24 -6.82 0.03 3.08
N ILE A 25 -7.39 -0.71 2.14
CA ILE A 25 -8.61 -0.34 1.43
C ILE A 25 -9.80 -0.84 2.26
N ALA A 26 -10.67 0.09 2.66
CA ALA A 26 -11.85 -0.14 3.47
C ALA A 26 -13.13 0.03 2.60
N PRO A 27 -13.64 -1.05 1.99
CA PRO A 27 -14.95 -1.01 1.36
C PRO A 27 -16.05 -0.84 2.41
N SER A 28 -17.18 -0.24 2.02
CA SER A 28 -18.35 -0.09 2.90
C SER A 28 -18.97 -1.43 3.32
N ARG A 29 -18.66 -2.50 2.60
CA ARG A 29 -18.97 -3.89 2.94
C ARG A 29 -17.98 -4.84 2.27
N TYR A 30 -17.67 -5.95 2.95
CA TYR A 30 -16.74 -6.98 2.45
C TYR A 30 -17.46 -8.17 1.79
N GLN A 31 -18.79 -8.17 1.74
CA GLN A 31 -19.62 -9.13 1.02
C GLN A 31 -20.70 -8.35 0.28
N ALA A 32 -20.99 -8.71 -0.97
CA ALA A 32 -21.91 -7.96 -1.81
C ALA A 32 -22.67 -8.90 -2.75
N ALA A 33 -23.99 -8.69 -2.86
CA ALA A 33 -24.81 -9.29 -3.89
C ALA A 33 -24.75 -8.48 -5.20
N ALA A 34 -25.30 -9.02 -6.28
CA ALA A 34 -25.48 -8.24 -7.51
C ALA A 34 -26.38 -7.01 -7.26
N ALA A 35 -26.13 -5.92 -7.98
CA ALA A 35 -26.81 -4.62 -7.88
C ALA A 35 -26.57 -3.81 -6.59
N ASP A 36 -25.84 -4.34 -5.61
CA ASP A 36 -25.51 -3.58 -4.41
C ASP A 36 -24.44 -2.49 -4.69
N THR A 37 -24.56 -1.31 -4.09
CA THR A 37 -23.58 -0.20 -4.27
C THR A 37 -22.46 -0.23 -3.22
N VAL A 38 -21.20 -0.46 -3.61
CA VAL A 38 -20.03 -0.39 -2.71
C VAL A 38 -19.40 1.00 -2.77
N ALA A 39 -19.07 1.58 -1.62
CA ALA A 39 -18.17 2.72 -1.51
C ALA A 39 -16.79 2.27 -1.03
N VAL A 40 -15.72 2.84 -1.57
CA VAL A 40 -14.33 2.49 -1.25
C VAL A 40 -13.64 3.67 -0.59
N ARG A 41 -12.99 3.43 0.54
CA ARG A 41 -12.14 4.39 1.25
C ARG A 41 -10.77 3.75 1.47
N VAL A 42 -9.78 4.54 1.84
CA VAL A 42 -8.50 4.01 2.36
C VAL A 42 -8.22 4.62 3.71
N CYS A 43 -7.55 3.84 4.54
CA CYS A 43 -7.22 4.23 5.90
C CYS A 43 -5.72 4.04 6.16
N VAL A 44 -5.21 4.80 7.12
CA VAL A 44 -3.86 4.62 7.68
C VAL A 44 -3.97 4.55 9.19
N GLY A 45 -3.28 3.58 9.80
CA GLY A 45 -3.34 3.40 11.24
C GLY A 45 -2.52 2.24 11.77
N THR A 46 -2.95 1.71 12.91
CA THR A 46 -2.32 0.56 13.59
C THR A 46 -3.40 -0.29 14.25
N GLY A 47 -3.31 -1.61 14.12
CA GLY A 47 -4.34 -2.54 14.55
C GLY A 47 -5.67 -2.34 13.83
N PHE A 48 -5.65 -1.93 12.55
CA PHE A 48 -6.83 -1.56 11.76
C PHE A 48 -7.71 -0.46 12.36
N ARG A 49 -7.14 0.36 13.26
CA ARG A 49 -7.74 1.59 13.79
C ARG A 49 -6.97 2.76 13.21
N GLY A 50 -7.65 3.62 12.47
CA GLY A 50 -6.96 4.66 11.73
C GLY A 50 -7.86 5.71 11.11
N GLU A 51 -7.19 6.66 10.47
CA GLU A 51 -7.81 7.79 9.82
C GLU A 51 -8.06 7.49 8.34
N ILE A 52 -9.20 7.97 7.82
CA ILE A 52 -9.44 7.97 6.39
C ILE A 52 -8.50 8.97 5.72
N LYS A 53 -7.83 8.55 4.66
CA LYS A 53 -6.97 9.44 3.88
C LYS A 53 -7.67 9.90 2.60
N PRO A 54 -7.55 11.20 2.25
CA PRO A 54 -8.12 11.72 1.02
C PRO A 54 -7.41 11.15 -0.21
N TYR A 55 -8.15 11.05 -1.31
CA TYR A 55 -7.60 10.69 -2.61
C TYR A 55 -6.67 11.78 -3.13
N ALA A 56 -5.51 11.37 -3.60
CA ALA A 56 -4.52 12.24 -4.24
C ALA A 56 -4.18 11.62 -5.60
N PRO A 57 -4.84 12.04 -6.70
CA PRO A 57 -4.60 11.50 -8.03
C PRO A 57 -3.14 11.59 -8.45
N SER A 58 -2.45 12.68 -8.06
CA SER A 58 -1.01 12.89 -8.34
C SER A 58 -0.10 11.84 -7.69
N ARG A 59 -0.57 11.13 -6.67
CA ARG A 59 0.15 10.01 -6.06
C ARG A 59 -0.34 8.65 -6.52
N ALA A 60 -1.48 8.53 -7.19
CA ALA A 60 -2.04 7.23 -7.56
C ALA A 60 -1.39 6.73 -8.85
N VAL A 61 -0.49 5.74 -8.72
CA VAL A 61 0.11 5.05 -9.88
C VAL A 61 -0.89 4.06 -10.46
N ARG A 62 -1.64 3.38 -9.59
CA ARG A 62 -2.70 2.46 -9.98
C ARG A 62 -3.89 2.62 -9.04
N PHE A 63 -5.09 2.71 -9.59
CA PHE A 63 -6.32 2.55 -8.85
C PHE A 63 -7.33 1.77 -9.70
N ALA A 64 -7.43 0.48 -9.43
CA ALA A 64 -8.10 -0.48 -10.28
C ALA A 64 -9.26 -1.16 -9.55
N LEU A 65 -10.30 -1.47 -10.31
CA LEU A 65 -11.42 -2.29 -9.87
C LEU A 65 -11.58 -3.45 -10.85
N ARG A 66 -11.43 -4.67 -10.36
CA ARG A 66 -11.73 -5.89 -11.13
C ARG A 66 -13.11 -6.42 -10.77
N THR A 67 -13.94 -6.57 -11.80
CA THR A 67 -15.27 -7.16 -11.77
C THR A 67 -15.44 -8.01 -13.04
N THR A 68 -16.65 -8.18 -13.56
CA THR A 68 -16.83 -8.78 -14.89
C THR A 68 -16.54 -7.80 -16.05
N HIS A 69 -16.44 -6.50 -15.77
CA HIS A 69 -16.27 -5.46 -16.80
C HIS A 69 -15.10 -4.49 -16.52
N ASP A 70 -14.36 -4.68 -15.43
CA ASP A 70 -13.17 -3.91 -15.03
C ASP A 70 -13.27 -2.38 -15.27
N PRO A 71 -14.28 -1.69 -14.68
CA PRO A 71 -14.49 -0.27 -14.95
C PRO A 71 -13.35 0.59 -14.38
N ASP A 72 -13.02 1.68 -15.09
CA ASP A 72 -12.06 2.68 -14.62
C ASP A 72 -12.68 3.55 -13.51
N VAL A 73 -12.39 3.19 -12.26
CA VAL A 73 -12.84 3.93 -11.07
C VAL A 73 -12.00 5.17 -10.75
N SER A 74 -10.83 5.32 -11.37
CA SER A 74 -9.90 6.42 -11.09
C SER A 74 -10.42 7.79 -11.53
N ARG A 75 -11.31 7.80 -12.52
CA ARG A 75 -11.91 9.02 -13.10
C ARG A 75 -13.03 9.62 -12.25
N ALA A 76 -13.63 8.82 -11.36
CA ALA A 76 -14.80 9.24 -10.60
C ALA A 76 -14.44 10.07 -9.36
N ALA A 77 -13.28 9.82 -8.75
CA ALA A 77 -12.83 10.57 -7.57
C ALA A 77 -11.99 11.78 -7.93
N ARG A 78 -12.22 12.86 -7.18
CA ARG A 78 -11.44 14.09 -7.25
C ARG A 78 -10.39 14.13 -6.15
N ASN A 79 -9.38 14.97 -6.36
CA ASN A 79 -8.40 15.27 -5.33
C ASN A 79 -9.10 15.77 -4.05
N GLY A 80 -8.79 15.16 -2.90
CA GLY A 80 -9.41 15.46 -1.61
C GLY A 80 -10.56 14.55 -1.21
N ASP A 81 -11.14 13.76 -2.14
CA ASP A 81 -12.30 12.93 -1.82
C ASP A 81 -11.95 11.85 -0.77
N LEU A 82 -12.79 11.72 0.25
CA LEU A 82 -12.65 10.70 1.31
C LEU A 82 -13.26 9.34 0.92
N VAL A 83 -13.96 9.28 -0.21
CA VAL A 83 -14.47 8.07 -0.86
C VAL A 83 -13.87 8.05 -2.26
N MET A 84 -12.95 7.11 -2.49
CA MET A 84 -12.17 7.04 -3.72
C MET A 84 -12.94 6.41 -4.88
N ALA A 85 -13.89 5.52 -4.58
CA ALA A 85 -14.73 4.95 -5.63
C ALA A 85 -16.12 4.63 -5.09
N ARG A 86 -17.09 4.66 -6.00
CA ARG A 86 -18.40 4.04 -5.82
C ARG A 86 -18.68 3.21 -7.05
N PHE A 87 -19.09 1.97 -6.85
CA PHE A 87 -19.46 1.08 -7.94
C PHE A 87 -20.64 0.20 -7.54
N VAL A 88 -21.39 -0.24 -8.54
CA VAL A 88 -22.44 -1.25 -8.39
C VAL A 88 -21.82 -2.60 -8.73
N THR A 89 -22.00 -3.60 -7.86
CA THR A 89 -21.55 -4.96 -8.15
C THR A 89 -22.36 -5.54 -9.30
N PRO A 90 -21.73 -5.89 -10.44
CA PRO A 90 -22.46 -6.30 -11.63
C PRO A 90 -23.05 -7.71 -11.50
N ASP A 91 -22.47 -8.54 -10.66
CA ASP A 91 -22.84 -9.94 -10.44
C ASP A 91 -22.43 -10.40 -9.02
N GLY A 92 -22.72 -11.67 -8.71
CA GLY A 92 -22.30 -12.33 -7.47
C GLY A 92 -20.86 -12.89 -7.52
N GLY A 93 -20.06 -12.56 -8.52
CA GLY A 93 -18.70 -13.06 -8.69
C GLY A 93 -17.68 -12.42 -7.75
N GLY A 94 -18.03 -11.29 -7.12
CA GLY A 94 -17.16 -10.54 -6.22
C GLY A 94 -16.33 -9.49 -6.97
N ALA A 95 -15.63 -8.64 -6.20
CA ALA A 95 -14.88 -7.51 -6.75
C ALA A 95 -13.55 -7.33 -6.02
N LEU A 96 -12.47 -7.14 -6.79
CA LEU A 96 -11.15 -6.86 -6.25
C LEU A 96 -10.81 -5.39 -6.51
N VAL A 97 -10.55 -4.64 -5.44
CA VAL A 97 -10.04 -3.27 -5.53
C VAL A 97 -8.54 -3.29 -5.28
N GLY A 98 -7.76 -2.60 -6.11
CA GLY A 98 -6.34 -2.40 -5.89
C GLY A 98 -5.94 -0.94 -5.96
N TYR A 99 -4.99 -0.56 -5.12
CA TYR A 99 -4.40 0.77 -5.08
C TYR A 99 -2.89 0.69 -4.94
N GLU A 100 -2.20 1.51 -5.72
CA GLU A 100 -0.76 1.73 -5.65
C GLU A 100 -0.45 3.22 -5.67
N SER A 101 0.39 3.67 -4.74
CA SER A 101 0.92 5.03 -4.78
C SER A 101 2.33 5.09 -5.36
N SER A 102 2.69 6.23 -5.93
CA SER A 102 4.08 6.60 -6.12
C SER A 102 4.78 6.75 -4.77
N PHE A 103 6.12 6.75 -4.81
CA PHE A 103 6.90 7.03 -3.61
C PHE A 103 6.66 8.45 -3.11
N ALA A 104 6.53 8.58 -1.80
CA ALA A 104 6.54 9.84 -1.07
C ALA A 104 7.71 9.84 -0.08
N ASP A 105 8.29 11.01 0.13
CA ASP A 105 9.28 11.24 1.17
C ASP A 105 8.62 11.92 2.37
N ILE A 106 8.99 11.50 3.57
CA ILE A 106 8.69 12.21 4.82
C ILE A 106 9.99 12.47 5.56
N GLU A 107 9.97 13.53 6.35
CA GLU A 107 11.07 13.89 7.23
C GLU A 107 10.50 14.04 8.64
N LEU A 108 11.12 13.37 9.60
CA LEU A 108 10.71 13.34 10.99
C LEU A 108 11.88 13.77 11.89
N PRO A 109 11.61 14.46 13.01
CA PRO A 109 12.60 14.63 14.07
C PRO A 109 13.23 13.29 14.46
N ALA A 110 14.53 13.29 14.75
CA ALA A 110 15.27 12.06 15.01
C ALA A 110 14.69 11.23 16.16
N ASP A 111 14.25 11.88 17.23
CA ASP A 111 13.63 11.27 18.40
C ASP A 111 12.26 10.65 18.09
N GLU A 112 11.45 11.34 17.28
CA GLU A 112 10.17 10.83 16.80
C GLU A 112 10.36 9.61 15.89
N PHE A 113 11.33 9.67 14.99
CA PHE A 113 11.67 8.55 14.12
C PHE A 113 12.19 7.35 14.93
N ASP A 114 13.07 7.56 15.90
CA ASP A 114 13.57 6.50 16.75
C ASP A 114 12.45 5.85 17.58
N ARG A 115 11.45 6.64 18.02
CA ARG A 115 10.23 6.13 18.65
C ARG A 115 9.40 5.29 17.69
N TYR A 116 9.21 5.77 16.46
CA TYR A 116 8.53 5.03 15.40
C TYR A 116 9.21 3.68 15.14
N LEU A 117 10.53 3.65 14.96
CA LEU A 117 11.29 2.40 14.74
C LEU A 117 11.07 1.39 15.89
N ARG A 118 11.00 1.86 17.13
CA ARG A 118 10.70 0.98 18.29
C ARG A 118 9.28 0.41 18.25
N LEU A 119 8.28 1.25 17.97
CA LEU A 119 6.88 0.82 17.92
C LEU A 119 6.61 -0.17 16.79
N GLN A 120 7.34 -0.04 15.68
CA GLN A 120 7.22 -0.89 14.50
C GLN A 120 8.14 -2.14 14.53
N GLY A 121 8.94 -2.33 15.58
CA GLY A 121 9.86 -3.47 15.68
C GLY A 121 11.03 -3.43 14.68
N LEU A 122 11.43 -2.25 14.21
CA LEU A 122 12.47 -2.07 13.19
C LEU A 122 13.87 -2.04 13.80
N ASP A 123 14.19 -3.09 14.55
CA ASP A 123 15.43 -3.17 15.33
C ASP A 123 16.69 -3.12 14.48
N ALA A 124 16.66 -3.71 13.28
CA ALA A 124 17.79 -3.66 12.35
C ALA A 124 18.09 -2.22 11.89
N VAL A 125 17.05 -1.46 11.52
CA VAL A 125 17.18 -0.06 11.09
C VAL A 125 17.63 0.81 12.26
N ARG A 126 17.06 0.59 13.45
CA ARG A 126 17.44 1.29 14.67
C ARG A 126 18.91 1.05 15.04
N ALA A 127 19.36 -0.21 14.97
CA ALA A 127 20.75 -0.57 15.24
C ALA A 127 21.71 0.00 14.19
N ALA A 128 21.33 0.02 12.91
CA ALA A 128 22.12 0.66 11.86
C ALA A 128 22.25 2.17 12.09
N ARG A 129 21.15 2.84 12.45
CA ARG A 129 21.13 4.28 12.75
C ARG A 129 21.99 4.63 13.97
N ALA A 130 21.98 3.81 15.02
CA ALA A 130 22.82 4.01 16.20
C ALA A 130 24.33 3.94 15.92
N ARG A 131 24.73 3.31 14.81
CA ARG A 131 26.14 3.26 14.35
C ARG A 131 26.50 4.39 13.38
N ALA A 132 25.52 5.13 12.88
CA ALA A 132 25.72 6.25 11.97
C ALA A 132 25.91 7.56 12.75
N PRO A 133 26.49 8.61 12.15
CA PRO A 133 26.54 9.94 12.75
C PRO A 133 25.14 10.43 13.13
N ALA A 134 25.04 11.07 14.29
CA ALA A 134 23.79 11.66 14.74
C ALA A 134 23.34 12.76 13.78
N VAL A 135 22.05 12.76 13.45
CA VAL A 135 21.39 13.73 12.58
C VAL A 135 20.15 14.27 13.30
N ALA A 136 19.80 15.53 13.06
CA ALA A 136 18.64 16.16 13.69
C ALA A 136 17.30 15.59 13.18
N THR A 137 17.27 15.11 11.94
CA THR A 137 16.08 14.55 11.29
C THR A 137 16.40 13.22 10.62
N ALA A 138 15.36 12.42 10.39
CA ALA A 138 15.41 11.20 9.61
C ALA A 138 14.46 11.32 8.42
N ARG A 139 14.88 10.79 7.27
CA ARG A 139 14.07 10.75 6.06
C ARG A 139 13.61 9.32 5.80
N GLU A 140 12.34 9.16 5.46
CA GLU A 140 11.75 7.90 5.03
C GLU A 140 11.12 8.09 3.66
N ARG A 141 11.33 7.11 2.78
CA ARG A 141 10.67 7.04 1.48
C ARG A 141 9.74 5.83 1.46
N TYR A 142 8.46 6.04 1.22
CA TYR A 142 7.47 4.98 1.25
C TYR A 142 6.56 5.00 0.01
N ALA A 143 6.08 3.83 -0.39
CA ALA A 143 4.98 3.66 -1.34
C ALA A 143 3.91 2.77 -0.69
N ARG A 144 2.68 2.84 -1.18
CA ARG A 144 1.54 2.10 -0.61
C ARG A 144 0.96 1.20 -1.67
N CYS A 145 0.89 -0.10 -1.37
CA CYS A 145 0.33 -1.11 -2.25
C CYS A 145 -0.70 -1.91 -1.44
N ALA A 146 -1.98 -1.76 -1.76
CA ALA A 146 -3.04 -2.48 -1.07
C ALA A 146 -4.04 -3.08 -2.05
N LYS A 147 -4.61 -4.22 -1.66
CA LYS A 147 -5.75 -4.84 -2.31
C LYS A 147 -6.83 -5.13 -1.27
N SER A 148 -8.09 -5.08 -1.69
CA SER A 148 -9.21 -5.52 -0.86
C SER A 148 -10.21 -6.30 -1.71
N TRP A 149 -10.61 -7.45 -1.17
CA TRP A 149 -11.56 -8.36 -1.78
C TRP A 149 -12.95 -8.12 -1.18
N ILE A 150 -13.92 -7.83 -2.04
CA ILE A 150 -15.33 -7.90 -1.72
C ILE A 150 -15.81 -9.27 -2.19
N ALA A 151 -16.22 -10.10 -1.24
CA ALA A 151 -16.48 -11.53 -1.45
C ALA A 151 -17.57 -11.80 -2.48
N GLY A 152 -17.34 -12.88 -3.24
CA GLY A 152 -18.25 -13.46 -4.22
C GLY A 152 -17.77 -14.83 -4.70
N GLY A 153 -18.48 -15.42 -5.64
CA GLY A 153 -18.29 -16.81 -6.07
C GLY A 153 -17.16 -17.08 -7.05
N ASP A 154 -16.54 -16.06 -7.65
CA ASP A 154 -15.50 -16.22 -8.66
C ASP A 154 -14.09 -15.98 -8.08
N ALA A 155 -13.47 -17.06 -7.60
CA ALA A 155 -12.13 -17.03 -7.04
C ALA A 155 -11.04 -16.60 -8.05
N ALA A 156 -11.29 -16.67 -9.36
CA ALA A 156 -10.32 -16.21 -10.36
C ALA A 156 -10.14 -14.68 -10.37
N ARG A 157 -11.07 -13.93 -9.75
CA ARG A 157 -10.97 -12.46 -9.65
C ARG A 157 -9.94 -12.00 -8.61
N VAL A 158 -9.76 -12.77 -7.53
CA VAL A 158 -8.83 -12.42 -6.45
C VAL A 158 -7.40 -12.95 -6.70
N THR A 159 -7.26 -14.06 -7.43
CA THR A 159 -5.96 -14.73 -7.63
C THR A 159 -5.16 -14.22 -8.83
N ARG A 160 -5.80 -13.55 -9.80
CA ARG A 160 -5.10 -12.96 -10.95
C ARG A 160 -4.42 -11.64 -10.58
N PRO A 161 -3.20 -11.36 -11.07
CA PRO A 161 -2.55 -10.05 -10.94
C PRO A 161 -3.48 -8.92 -11.42
N LEU A 162 -3.49 -7.80 -10.71
CA LEU A 162 -4.16 -6.58 -11.20
C LEU A 162 -3.18 -5.93 -12.17
N GLU A 163 -3.60 -5.80 -13.43
CA GLU A 163 -2.86 -5.08 -14.47
C GLU A 163 -3.01 -3.57 -14.26
#